data_AF-A0A8B8BMU2-F1
#
_entry.id   AF-A0A8B8BMU2-F1
#
_cell.length_a   1.000
_cell.length_b   1.000
_cell.length_c   1.000
_cell.angle_alpha   90.00
_cell.angle_beta   90.00
_cell.angle_gamma   90.00
#
_symmetry.space_group_name_H-M   'P 1'
#
loop_
_entity.id
_entity.type
_entity.pdbx_description
1 polymer ?
#
loop_
_entity_poly.entity_id
_entity_poly.type
_entity_poly.pdbx_seq_one_letter_code
_entity_poly.pdbx_strand_id
1 'polypeptide(L)'
;MFPAGLGILFCSLICVVFGIQNGNGEDFNQICSENIRVLQRELDILRQELKYQGEEIKRLKKEGYPNSGHTRNSMKAERSSVKTDHTHDEVFQTDSNGLSHDVNSYPEKIFRQGRLLMPLNSSSPDNSPRIAFYANTVKDNVDLGVHHTLIFGNDVTNEGNFYHHANGNFIPNVSGVYVFHVQILLCSPGHELRTELVVEGVVKAAHYTGDTNNCSNGGGMAILHVNAGDSVWVRVRSSDGANNVAWESSFAGFLLYPQQ
;
A
#
# COMPACT_ATOMS: atom_id res chain seq x y z
N MET A 1 -4.09 30.35 2.35
CA MET A 1 -3.79 31.19 1.16
C MET A 1 -2.50 30.65 0.54
N PHE A 2 -2.63 29.70 -0.39
CA PHE A 2 -1.59 29.38 -1.39
C PHE A 2 -1.77 30.35 -2.58
N PRO A 3 -0.78 30.58 -3.49
CA PRO A 3 0.44 29.80 -3.73
C PRO A 3 1.74 30.61 -3.95
N ALA A 4 2.90 29.99 -3.71
CA ALA A 4 4.20 30.44 -4.26
C ALA A 4 5.07 29.28 -4.81
N GLY A 5 4.53 28.06 -4.91
CA GLY A 5 5.28 26.87 -5.28
C GLY A 5 5.32 26.53 -6.77
N LEU A 6 4.59 27.25 -7.63
CA LEU A 6 4.45 26.90 -9.06
C LEU A 6 5.45 27.62 -9.97
N GLY A 7 6.20 28.61 -9.46
CA GLY A 7 7.11 29.44 -10.27
C GLY A 7 8.49 28.83 -10.53
N ILE A 8 8.95 27.90 -9.67
CA ILE A 8 10.34 27.45 -9.66
C ILE A 8 10.57 26.31 -10.67
N LEU A 9 9.59 25.40 -10.85
CA LEU A 9 9.67 24.31 -11.83
C LEU A 9 9.60 24.80 -13.29
N PHE A 10 8.84 25.86 -13.57
CA PHE A 10 8.81 26.49 -14.90
C PHE A 10 10.12 27.21 -15.23
N CYS A 11 10.82 27.76 -14.23
CA CYS A 11 12.07 28.49 -14.46
C CYS A 11 13.22 27.55 -14.85
N SER A 12 13.28 26.36 -14.24
CA SER A 12 14.29 25.33 -14.51
C SER A 12 14.17 24.73 -15.93
N LEU A 13 12.94 24.54 -16.42
CA LEU A 13 12.70 23.99 -17.76
C LEU A 13 12.98 25.02 -18.87
N ILE A 14 12.65 26.29 -18.62
CA ILE A 14 12.98 27.40 -19.54
C ILE A 14 14.49 27.56 -19.71
N CYS A 15 15.29 27.35 -18.65
CA CYS A 15 16.75 27.45 -18.72
C CYS A 15 17.40 26.35 -19.58
N VAL A 16 16.89 25.11 -19.54
CA VAL A 16 17.40 24.01 -20.37
C VAL A 16 16.99 24.20 -21.84
N VAL A 17 15.78 24.70 -22.10
CA VAL A 17 15.27 24.92 -23.46
C VAL A 17 15.92 26.15 -24.14
N PHE A 18 16.13 27.26 -23.42
CA PHE A 18 16.82 28.43 -23.99
C PHE A 18 18.34 28.26 -24.10
N GLY A 19 18.95 27.44 -23.24
CA GLY A 19 20.41 27.21 -23.23
C GLY A 19 20.96 26.38 -24.37
N ILE A 20 20.12 25.59 -25.02
CA ILE A 20 20.53 24.84 -26.22
C ILE A 20 20.59 25.74 -27.47
N GLN A 21 19.98 26.94 -27.43
CA GLN A 21 19.90 27.84 -28.60
C GLN A 21 20.88 29.02 -28.61
N ASN A 22 21.37 29.51 -27.46
CA ASN A 22 22.24 30.70 -27.44
C ASN A 22 23.53 30.45 -26.65
N GLY A 23 24.62 30.15 -27.37
CA GLY A 23 25.92 29.83 -26.82
C GLY A 23 26.67 31.00 -26.22
N ASN A 24 26.40 31.34 -24.96
CA ASN A 24 27.28 32.17 -24.11
C ASN A 24 27.43 31.52 -22.72
N GLY A 25 28.54 30.82 -22.50
CA GLY A 25 28.77 29.98 -21.31
C GLY A 25 29.03 30.71 -19.99
N GLU A 26 29.18 32.04 -19.99
CA GLU A 26 29.43 32.81 -18.76
C GLU A 26 28.14 33.07 -17.95
N ASP A 27 27.01 33.31 -18.61
CA ASP A 27 25.72 33.59 -17.97
C ASP A 27 25.11 32.33 -17.34
N PHE A 28 25.33 31.17 -17.97
CA PHE A 28 24.91 29.86 -17.45
C PHE A 28 25.57 29.51 -16.12
N ASN A 29 26.87 29.78 -15.97
CA ASN A 29 27.58 29.49 -14.74
C ASN A 29 27.07 30.36 -13.57
N GLN A 30 26.69 31.60 -13.86
CA GLN A 30 26.13 32.51 -12.87
C GLN A 30 24.71 32.09 -12.43
N ILE A 31 23.85 31.71 -13.37
CA ILE A 31 22.49 31.21 -13.10
C ILE A 31 22.53 29.87 -12.35
N CYS A 32 23.39 28.95 -12.78
CA CYS A 32 23.60 27.67 -12.09
C CYS A 32 24.13 27.90 -10.66
N SER A 33 25.05 28.84 -10.47
CA SER A 33 25.57 29.18 -9.14
C SER A 33 24.48 29.71 -8.21
N GLU A 34 23.58 30.55 -8.72
CA GLU A 34 22.51 31.13 -7.90
C GLU A 34 21.42 30.09 -7.56
N ASN A 35 21.07 29.21 -8.49
CA ASN A 35 20.16 28.09 -8.22
C ASN A 35 20.74 27.12 -7.17
N ILE A 36 22.05 26.81 -7.26
CA ILE A 36 22.73 25.99 -6.25
C ILE A 36 22.68 26.66 -4.88
N ARG A 37 22.87 27.99 -4.81
CA ARG A 37 22.76 28.75 -3.54
C ARG A 37 21.36 28.72 -2.95
N VAL A 38 20.33 28.84 -3.77
CA VAL A 38 18.93 28.74 -3.32
C VAL A 38 18.65 27.35 -2.76
N LEU A 39 19.04 26.30 -3.49
CA LEU A 39 18.88 24.92 -3.03
C LEU A 39 19.66 24.62 -1.74
N GLN A 40 20.87 25.19 -1.59
CA GLN A 40 21.64 25.09 -0.35
C GLN A 40 20.91 25.74 0.83
N ARG A 41 20.30 26.92 0.64
CA ARG A 41 19.49 27.56 1.68
C ARG A 41 18.27 26.74 2.07
N GLU A 42 17.55 26.18 1.11
CA GLU A 42 16.40 25.32 1.39
C GLU A 42 16.80 24.06 2.16
N LEU A 43 17.92 23.43 1.79
CA LEU A 43 18.46 22.28 2.53
C LEU A 43 18.82 22.64 3.98
N ASP A 44 19.37 23.83 4.23
CA ASP A 44 19.69 24.28 5.59
C ASP A 44 18.44 24.56 6.42
N ILE A 45 17.39 25.12 5.81
CA ILE A 45 16.08 25.32 6.47
C ILE A 45 15.47 23.96 6.83
N LEU A 46 15.44 23.00 5.90
CA LEU A 46 14.90 21.67 6.14
C LEU A 46 15.68 20.91 7.23
N ARG A 47 17.01 21.07 7.27
CA ARG A 47 17.84 20.52 8.35
C ARG A 47 17.52 21.12 9.72
N GLN A 48 17.25 22.42 9.78
CA GLN A 48 16.83 23.08 11.02
C GLN A 48 15.47 22.58 11.50
N GLU A 49 14.51 22.40 10.59
CA GLU A 49 13.18 21.87 10.91
C GLU A 49 13.26 20.43 11.44
N LEU A 50 14.04 19.56 10.79
CA LEU A 50 14.25 18.18 11.27
C LEU A 50 14.89 18.15 12.66
N LYS A 51 15.84 19.05 12.93
CA LYS A 51 16.47 19.18 14.25
C LYS A 51 15.45 19.63 15.30
N TYR A 52 14.60 20.59 14.96
CA TYR A 52 13.53 21.08 15.84
C TYR A 52 12.53 19.97 16.17
N GLN A 53 12.04 19.24 15.16
CA GLN A 53 11.13 18.11 15.36
C GLN A 53 11.74 17.01 16.23
N GLY A 54 13.04 16.71 16.06
CA GLY A 54 13.75 15.75 16.90
C GLY A 54 13.83 16.18 18.38
N GLU A 55 14.03 17.46 18.65
CA GLU A 55 14.02 18.02 20.01
C GLU A 55 12.61 17.96 20.63
N GLU A 56 11.57 18.25 19.85
CA GLU A 56 10.19 18.20 20.31
C GLU A 56 9.75 16.77 20.63
N ILE A 57 10.14 15.78 19.80
CA ILE A 57 9.92 14.36 20.08
C ILE A 57 10.60 13.94 21.39
N LYS A 58 11.81 14.45 21.70
CA LYS A 58 12.48 14.17 22.98
C LYS A 58 11.71 14.75 24.16
N ARG A 59 11.15 15.96 24.02
CA ARG A 59 10.33 16.60 25.06
C ARG A 59 9.05 15.81 25.31
N LEU A 60 8.31 15.48 24.25
CA LEU A 60 7.09 14.67 24.34
C LEU A 60 7.35 13.29 24.96
N LYS A 61 8.48 12.64 24.65
CA LYS A 61 8.88 11.38 25.29
C LYS A 61 9.16 11.53 26.79
N LYS A 62 9.68 12.69 27.22
CA LYS A 62 9.94 12.98 28.63
C LYS A 62 8.66 13.27 29.41
N GLU A 63 7.66 13.87 28.75
CA GLU A 63 6.35 14.16 29.34
C GLU A 63 5.42 12.94 29.36
N GLY A 64 5.56 12.02 28.40
CA GLY A 64 4.76 10.78 28.31
C GLY A 64 5.13 9.66 29.28
N TYR A 65 6.27 9.74 29.98
CA TYR A 65 6.70 8.74 30.97
C TYR A 65 7.36 9.36 32.22
N PRO A 66 6.59 9.69 33.27
CA PRO A 66 7.16 9.89 34.59
C PRO A 66 7.37 8.52 35.28
N ASN A 67 8.62 8.25 35.68
CA ASN A 67 9.09 7.22 36.62
C ASN A 67 8.04 6.23 37.17
N SER A 68 8.11 4.96 36.77
CA SER A 68 7.56 3.84 37.56
C SER A 68 8.69 2.92 37.98
N GLY A 69 9.28 3.24 39.13
CA GLY A 69 10.10 2.33 39.91
C GLY A 69 9.23 1.70 41.01
N HIS A 70 9.12 0.36 40.98
CA HIS A 70 8.60 -0.55 42.03
C HIS A 70 7.12 -0.35 42.42
N THR A 71 6.28 -1.40 42.41
CA THR A 71 6.34 -2.48 43.41
C THR A 71 5.56 -3.72 42.92
N ARG A 72 6.15 -4.88 43.24
CA ARG A 72 5.63 -6.25 43.13
C ARG A 72 4.43 -6.42 44.10
N ASN A 73 3.32 -7.05 43.68
CA ASN A 73 2.66 -8.07 44.49
C ASN A 73 1.60 -8.90 43.72
N SER A 74 1.73 -10.19 43.95
CA SER A 74 0.86 -11.32 43.61
C SER A 74 -0.59 -11.15 44.07
N MET A 75 -1.54 -11.73 43.31
CA MET A 75 -2.55 -12.64 43.88
C MET A 75 -3.10 -13.59 42.80
N LYS A 76 -3.04 -14.88 43.13
CA LYS A 76 -3.64 -16.07 42.49
C LYS A 76 -5.13 -16.22 42.86
N ALA A 77 -5.75 -17.22 42.22
CA ALA A 77 -6.96 -17.98 42.60
C ALA A 77 -8.24 -17.52 41.86
N GLU A 78 -9.15 -18.38 41.38
CA GLU A 78 -9.26 -19.83 41.24
C GLU A 78 -10.51 -20.14 40.39
N ARG A 79 -10.65 -21.42 40.07
CA ARG A 79 -11.53 -22.17 39.15
C ARG A 79 -12.95 -22.40 39.70
N SER A 80 -13.95 -22.52 38.80
CA SER A 80 -15.07 -23.50 38.86
C SER A 80 -15.91 -23.40 37.57
N SER A 81 -16.00 -24.33 36.63
CA SER A 81 -16.57 -25.70 36.63
C SER A 81 -18.06 -25.80 36.99
N VAL A 82 -18.94 -25.95 35.99
CA VAL A 82 -20.17 -26.77 36.07
C VAL A 82 -20.42 -27.41 34.69
N LYS A 83 -20.52 -28.74 34.66
CA LYS A 83 -21.07 -29.59 33.59
C LYS A 83 -22.50 -29.97 33.98
N THR A 84 -23.34 -30.25 32.97
CA THR A 84 -24.34 -31.35 32.83
C THR A 84 -25.42 -30.88 31.84
N ASP A 85 -26.22 -31.71 31.15
CA ASP A 85 -26.06 -32.94 30.36
C ASP A 85 -27.44 -33.15 29.66
N HIS A 86 -27.48 -33.92 28.57
CA HIS A 86 -28.62 -34.68 28.03
C HIS A 86 -29.77 -34.01 27.22
N THR A 87 -29.63 -34.10 25.89
CA THR A 87 -30.42 -34.88 24.88
C THR A 87 -31.93 -35.14 25.02
N HIS A 88 -32.66 -34.81 23.94
CA HIS A 88 -33.58 -35.60 23.07
C HIS A 88 -34.70 -34.69 22.51
N ASP A 89 -34.79 -34.48 21.19
CA ASP A 89 -35.61 -35.22 20.19
C ASP A 89 -37.13 -35.09 20.49
N GLU A 90 -38.07 -34.73 19.62
CA GLU A 90 -38.34 -35.01 18.19
C GLU A 90 -39.61 -34.14 17.85
N VAL A 91 -39.72 -33.39 16.73
CA VAL A 91 -40.30 -33.76 15.41
C VAL A 91 -41.74 -33.25 15.09
N PHE A 92 -41.89 -32.82 13.82
CA PHE A 92 -43.04 -32.79 12.88
C PHE A 92 -43.92 -31.54 12.59
N GLN A 93 -43.94 -31.26 11.27
CA GLN A 93 -45.03 -30.84 10.35
C GLN A 93 -45.40 -29.34 10.29
N THR A 94 -45.02 -28.62 9.23
CA THR A 94 -45.68 -28.45 7.90
C THR A 94 -47.10 -27.90 7.99
N ASP A 95 -47.32 -26.73 7.37
CA ASP A 95 -48.43 -26.54 6.42
C ASP A 95 -48.23 -25.29 5.55
N SER A 96 -48.66 -25.45 4.29
CA SER A 96 -48.63 -24.54 3.16
C SER A 96 -49.96 -23.79 2.99
N ASN A 97 -49.96 -22.57 2.43
CA ASN A 97 -50.70 -22.18 1.20
C ASN A 97 -50.87 -20.65 0.97
N GLY A 98 -50.74 -20.26 -0.32
CA GLY A 98 -51.42 -19.10 -0.98
C GLY A 98 -50.53 -17.89 -1.33
N LEU A 99 -49.96 -17.77 -2.54
CA LEU A 99 -50.50 -17.13 -3.78
C LEU A 99 -51.01 -15.68 -3.55
N SER A 100 -50.59 -14.59 -4.23
CA SER A 100 -50.11 -14.35 -5.61
C SER A 100 -49.64 -12.88 -5.76
N HIS A 101 -48.71 -12.58 -6.69
CA HIS A 101 -48.83 -11.58 -7.79
C HIS A 101 -47.45 -11.17 -8.35
N ASP A 102 -47.29 -11.38 -9.66
CA ASP A 102 -46.11 -11.07 -10.50
C ASP A 102 -45.84 -9.57 -10.67
N VAL A 103 -44.55 -9.17 -10.84
CA VAL A 103 -44.07 -8.27 -11.91
C VAL A 103 -42.57 -8.50 -12.20
N ASN A 104 -42.28 -8.98 -13.41
CA ASN A 104 -41.09 -8.80 -14.27
C ASN A 104 -39.74 -8.33 -13.68
N SER A 105 -38.74 -9.21 -13.72
CA SER A 105 -37.33 -8.86 -13.95
C SER A 105 -36.59 -10.10 -14.48
N TYR A 106 -36.15 -10.09 -15.74
CA TYR A 106 -35.36 -11.17 -16.33
C TYR A 106 -34.01 -11.33 -15.59
N PRO A 107 -33.64 -12.54 -15.11
CA PRO A 107 -32.25 -12.83 -14.78
C PRO A 107 -31.66 -13.85 -15.75
N GLU A 108 -30.50 -13.49 -16.29
CA GLU A 108 -29.64 -14.35 -17.11
C GLU A 108 -29.43 -15.72 -16.46
N LYS A 109 -29.70 -16.79 -17.19
CA LYS A 109 -29.30 -18.15 -16.79
C LYS A 109 -27.80 -18.32 -17.00
N ILE A 110 -27.00 -17.93 -16.01
CA ILE A 110 -25.64 -18.46 -15.86
C ILE A 110 -25.79 -19.91 -15.39
N PHE A 111 -25.56 -20.86 -16.29
CA PHE A 111 -25.53 -22.29 -15.97
C PHE A 111 -24.27 -22.59 -15.14
N ARG A 112 -24.33 -22.39 -13.82
CA ARG A 112 -23.30 -22.88 -12.90
C ARG A 112 -23.44 -24.40 -12.81
N GLN A 113 -22.60 -25.14 -13.51
CA GLN A 113 -22.37 -26.55 -13.20
C GLN A 113 -21.86 -26.64 -11.77
N GLY A 114 -22.74 -27.06 -10.86
CA GLY A 114 -22.43 -27.21 -9.44
C GLY A 114 -21.32 -28.22 -9.25
N ARG A 115 -20.12 -27.75 -8.92
CA ARG A 115 -19.12 -28.59 -8.25
C ARG A 115 -19.59 -28.75 -6.81
N LEU A 116 -19.97 -29.97 -6.44
CA LEU A 116 -20.13 -30.35 -5.03
C LEU A 116 -18.75 -30.25 -4.36
N LEU A 117 -18.54 -29.20 -3.57
CA LEU A 117 -17.44 -29.17 -2.61
C LEU A 117 -17.80 -30.16 -1.50
N MET A 118 -17.02 -31.23 -1.36
CA MET A 118 -17.16 -32.14 -0.22
C MET A 118 -16.94 -31.36 1.07
N PRO A 119 -17.79 -31.54 2.11
CA PRO A 119 -17.56 -30.89 3.39
C PRO A 119 -16.26 -31.46 4.00
N LEU A 120 -15.20 -30.65 4.04
CA LEU A 120 -14.11 -30.92 4.95
C LEU A 120 -14.66 -30.70 6.36
N ASN A 121 -14.87 -31.80 7.08
CA ASN A 121 -15.17 -31.79 8.49
C ASN A 121 -14.00 -31.14 9.24
N SER A 122 -14.09 -29.84 9.49
CA SER A 122 -13.10 -29.05 10.22
C SER A 122 -13.75 -28.59 11.53
N SER A 123 -13.81 -29.49 12.51
CA SER A 123 -14.27 -29.19 13.87
C SER A 123 -13.17 -28.52 14.70
N SER A 124 -12.65 -27.40 14.20
CA SER A 124 -11.92 -26.40 14.98
C SER A 124 -12.06 -25.05 14.27
N PRO A 125 -12.40 -23.95 14.97
CA PRO A 125 -12.17 -22.63 14.40
C PRO A 125 -10.68 -22.55 14.06
N ASP A 126 -10.37 -22.54 12.78
CA ASP A 126 -9.04 -22.32 12.26
C ASP A 126 -8.64 -20.90 12.64
N ASN A 127 -8.03 -20.77 13.83
CA ASN A 127 -7.51 -19.52 14.37
C ASN A 127 -6.24 -19.06 13.63
N SER A 128 -5.94 -19.62 12.45
CA SER A 128 -4.84 -19.13 11.64
C SER A 128 -5.17 -17.72 11.12
N PRO A 129 -4.22 -16.78 11.21
CA PRO A 129 -4.40 -15.45 10.67
C PRO A 129 -4.61 -15.52 9.16
N ARG A 130 -5.77 -15.08 8.70
CA ARG A 130 -6.11 -14.95 7.27
C ARG A 130 -5.81 -13.53 6.84
N ILE A 131 -4.69 -13.37 6.15
CA ILE A 131 -4.20 -12.07 5.68
C ILE A 131 -3.91 -12.18 4.20
N ALA A 132 -4.70 -11.45 3.41
CA ALA A 132 -4.51 -11.36 1.97
C ALA A 132 -5.12 -10.06 1.45
N PHE A 133 -4.46 -9.42 0.49
CA PHE A 133 -5.01 -8.28 -0.21
C PHE A 133 -4.71 -8.36 -1.71
N TYR A 134 -5.59 -7.74 -2.49
CA TYR A 134 -5.41 -7.48 -3.91
C TYR A 134 -6.08 -6.16 -4.23
N ALA A 135 -5.29 -5.19 -4.67
CA ALA A 135 -5.74 -3.87 -5.07
C ALA A 135 -5.24 -3.56 -6.48
N ASN A 136 -6.07 -2.89 -7.28
CA ASN A 136 -5.72 -2.44 -8.63
C ASN A 136 -6.08 -0.97 -8.84
N THR A 137 -5.81 -0.46 -10.04
CA THR A 137 -6.10 0.92 -10.45
C THR A 137 -5.32 1.96 -9.65
N VAL A 138 -4.21 2.45 -10.21
CA VAL A 138 -3.43 3.53 -9.58
C VAL A 138 -4.22 4.84 -9.61
N LYS A 139 -4.35 5.55 -8.47
CA LYS A 139 -5.10 6.82 -8.36
C LYS A 139 -4.46 7.96 -9.14
N ASP A 140 -3.22 8.28 -8.80
CA ASP A 140 -2.41 9.29 -9.48
C ASP A 140 -1.52 8.55 -10.48
N ASN A 141 -2.02 8.36 -11.71
CA ASN A 141 -1.39 7.47 -12.69
C ASN A 141 -0.55 8.21 -13.76
N VAL A 142 -0.46 9.53 -13.62
CA VAL A 142 0.32 10.45 -14.46
C VAL A 142 1.23 11.31 -13.58
N ASP A 143 2.23 11.96 -14.19
CA ASP A 143 3.15 12.89 -13.50
C ASP A 143 3.83 12.30 -12.25
N LEU A 144 4.21 11.03 -12.37
CA LEU A 144 4.82 10.26 -11.29
C LEU A 144 6.26 10.70 -10.99
N GLY A 145 6.43 11.47 -9.91
CA GLY A 145 7.75 11.89 -9.43
C GLY A 145 8.57 10.78 -8.76
N VAL A 146 9.86 11.04 -8.56
CA VAL A 146 10.74 10.14 -7.78
C VAL A 146 10.17 9.97 -6.37
N HIS A 147 10.12 8.72 -5.91
CA HIS A 147 9.55 8.30 -4.62
C HIS A 147 8.06 8.56 -4.44
N HIS A 148 7.33 8.95 -5.50
CA HIS A 148 5.88 8.96 -5.46
C HIS A 148 5.35 7.55 -5.16
N THR A 149 4.49 7.43 -4.15
CA THR A 149 3.87 6.17 -3.76
C THR A 149 2.76 5.80 -4.75
N LEU A 150 2.80 4.59 -5.29
CA LEU A 150 1.72 4.10 -6.15
C LEU A 150 0.57 3.60 -5.28
N ILE A 151 -0.50 4.39 -5.23
CA ILE A 151 -1.72 4.07 -4.47
C ILE A 151 -2.69 3.34 -5.38
N PHE A 152 -2.90 2.04 -5.15
CA PHE A 152 -3.89 1.23 -5.84
C PHE A 152 -5.24 1.43 -5.15
N GLY A 153 -6.15 2.14 -5.81
CA GLY A 153 -7.34 2.71 -5.19
C GLY A 153 -8.53 1.76 -5.10
N ASN A 154 -8.54 0.67 -5.88
CA ASN A 154 -9.64 -0.27 -5.91
C ASN A 154 -9.28 -1.57 -5.18
N ASP A 155 -9.80 -1.72 -3.96
CA ASP A 155 -9.60 -2.87 -3.09
C ASP A 155 -10.54 -4.02 -3.48
N VAL A 156 -10.04 -5.00 -4.22
CA VAL A 156 -10.83 -6.17 -4.65
C VAL A 156 -10.86 -7.25 -3.56
N THR A 157 -9.77 -7.42 -2.82
CA THR A 157 -9.68 -8.31 -1.65
C THR A 157 -8.85 -7.62 -0.59
N ASN A 158 -9.29 -7.68 0.67
CA ASN A 158 -8.58 -7.08 1.80
C ASN A 158 -8.91 -7.85 3.10
N GLU A 159 -8.64 -9.14 3.11
CA GLU A 159 -8.82 -10.01 4.27
C GLU A 159 -7.94 -9.53 5.43
N GLY A 160 -8.58 -9.15 6.54
CA GLY A 160 -7.93 -8.52 7.69
C GLY A 160 -7.84 -6.99 7.65
N ASN A 161 -8.22 -6.35 6.53
CA ASN A 161 -8.22 -4.89 6.34
C ASN A 161 -6.85 -4.22 6.59
N PHE A 162 -5.77 -4.88 6.18
CA PHE A 162 -4.40 -4.43 6.40
C PHE A 162 -3.83 -3.63 5.22
N TYR A 163 -4.49 -3.61 4.06
CA TYR A 163 -4.17 -2.67 2.98
C TYR A 163 -4.97 -1.37 3.14
N HIS A 164 -4.28 -0.23 3.04
CA HIS A 164 -4.84 1.10 3.21
C HIS A 164 -4.85 1.86 1.88
N HIS A 165 -5.96 1.81 1.14
CA HIS A 165 -6.12 2.52 -0.15
C HIS A 165 -6.00 4.05 -0.08
N ALA A 166 -5.97 4.64 1.12
CA ALA A 166 -5.77 6.06 1.31
C ALA A 166 -4.32 6.49 1.05
N ASN A 167 -3.35 5.61 1.34
CA ASN A 167 -1.93 5.90 1.21
C ASN A 167 -1.12 4.82 0.48
N GLY A 168 -1.73 3.70 0.12
CA GLY A 168 -1.09 2.63 -0.63
C GLY A 168 -0.25 1.65 0.20
N ASN A 169 -0.31 1.74 1.54
CA ASN A 169 0.47 0.90 2.42
C ASN A 169 -0.30 -0.36 2.83
N PHE A 170 0.42 -1.47 2.91
CA PHE A 170 0.01 -2.68 3.60
C PHE A 170 0.73 -2.76 4.96
N ILE A 171 -0.01 -2.93 6.05
CA ILE A 171 0.52 -2.98 7.43
C ILE A 171 -0.08 -4.19 8.16
N PRO A 172 0.60 -5.34 8.19
CA PRO A 172 0.09 -6.52 8.86
C PRO A 172 0.17 -6.41 10.38
N ASN A 173 -0.69 -7.14 11.09
CA ASN A 173 -0.62 -7.27 12.56
C ASN A 173 0.12 -8.53 13.04
N VAL A 174 0.64 -9.36 12.11
CA VAL A 174 1.34 -10.61 12.41
C VAL A 174 2.70 -10.61 11.72
N SER A 175 3.77 -10.85 12.47
CA SER A 175 5.09 -11.07 11.89
C SER A 175 5.12 -12.41 11.15
N GLY A 176 5.72 -12.47 9.97
CA GLY A 176 5.73 -13.70 9.19
C GLY A 176 6.40 -13.55 7.83
N VAL A 177 6.30 -14.61 7.05
CA VAL A 177 6.74 -14.60 5.65
C VAL A 177 5.54 -14.31 4.78
N TYR A 178 5.65 -13.26 3.97
CA TYR A 178 4.63 -12.78 3.06
C TYR A 178 5.09 -12.96 1.62
N VAL A 179 4.12 -13.22 0.73
CA VAL A 179 4.32 -13.16 -0.73
C VAL A 179 3.70 -11.86 -1.21
N PHE A 180 4.45 -11.09 -1.98
CA PHE A 180 3.97 -9.87 -2.64
C PHE A 180 4.14 -9.99 -4.14
N HIS A 181 3.15 -9.51 -4.90
CA HIS A 181 3.20 -9.42 -6.35
C HIS A 181 2.84 -8.01 -6.78
N VAL A 182 3.69 -7.42 -7.61
CA VAL A 182 3.49 -6.08 -8.20
C VAL A 182 3.42 -6.26 -9.71
N GLN A 183 2.40 -5.68 -10.32
CA GLN A 183 2.23 -5.62 -11.77
C GLN A 183 1.97 -4.17 -12.19
N ILE A 184 2.74 -3.69 -13.15
CA ILE A 184 2.66 -2.34 -13.69
C ILE A 184 2.52 -2.46 -15.21
N LEU A 185 1.37 -2.04 -15.73
CA LEU A 185 1.16 -1.84 -17.15
C LEU A 185 1.40 -0.35 -17.48
N LEU A 186 2.48 -0.07 -18.20
CA LEU A 186 2.79 1.28 -18.67
C LEU A 186 2.29 1.44 -20.10
N CYS A 187 1.34 2.34 -20.32
CA CYS A 187 0.81 2.69 -21.64
C CYS A 187 1.31 4.05 -22.11
N SER A 188 2.64 4.18 -22.10
CA SER A 188 3.39 5.33 -22.62
C SER A 188 4.55 4.81 -23.48
N PRO A 189 4.31 4.49 -24.77
CA PRO A 189 5.37 4.03 -25.66
C PRO A 189 6.53 5.02 -25.71
N GLY A 190 7.76 4.49 -25.72
CA GLY A 190 8.99 5.29 -25.75
C GLY A 190 9.45 5.79 -24.38
N HIS A 191 8.69 5.51 -23.31
CA HIS A 191 9.01 5.89 -21.94
C HIS A 191 9.31 4.67 -21.06
N GLU A 192 10.06 4.92 -20.00
CA GLU A 192 10.38 3.93 -18.97
C GLU A 192 9.92 4.36 -17.57
N LEU A 193 9.45 3.38 -16.81
CA LEU A 193 9.11 3.52 -15.40
C LEU A 193 9.85 2.44 -14.61
N ARG A 194 10.56 2.86 -13.56
CA ARG A 194 11.11 1.95 -12.56
C ARG A 194 10.36 2.09 -11.26
N THR A 195 9.93 0.97 -10.70
CA THR A 195 9.23 0.91 -9.42
C THR A 195 10.02 0.10 -8.39
N GLU A 196 9.75 0.35 -7.12
CA GLU A 196 10.37 -0.34 -5.98
C GLU A 196 9.28 -0.85 -5.03
N LEU A 197 9.45 -2.10 -4.57
CA LEU A 197 8.76 -2.62 -3.40
C LEU A 197 9.60 -2.28 -2.17
N VAL A 198 8.98 -1.62 -1.21
CA VAL A 198 9.64 -1.07 -0.02
C VAL A 198 9.02 -1.67 1.23
N VAL A 199 9.86 -2.04 2.20
CA VAL A 199 9.45 -2.44 3.56
C VAL A 199 10.16 -1.51 4.54
N GLU A 200 9.40 -0.75 5.33
CA GLU A 200 9.94 0.22 6.31
C GLU A 200 11.06 1.12 5.75
N GLY A 201 10.84 1.66 4.55
CA GLY A 201 11.79 2.55 3.88
C GLY A 201 12.97 1.84 3.19
N VAL A 202 13.13 0.53 3.37
CA VAL A 202 14.17 -0.28 2.73
C VAL A 202 13.64 -0.93 1.46
N VAL A 203 14.32 -0.68 0.34
CA VAL A 203 14.01 -1.30 -0.96
C VAL A 203 14.29 -2.80 -0.90
N LYS A 204 13.30 -3.61 -1.27
CA LYS A 204 13.39 -5.09 -1.29
C LYS A 204 13.36 -5.68 -2.69
N ALA A 205 12.66 -5.03 -3.62
CA ALA A 205 12.65 -5.40 -5.04
C ALA A 205 12.52 -4.14 -5.89
N ALA A 206 12.99 -4.22 -7.13
CA ALA A 206 12.82 -3.16 -8.12
C ALA A 206 12.42 -3.77 -9.46
N HIS A 207 11.58 -3.06 -10.21
CA HIS A 207 11.05 -3.52 -11.49
C HIS A 207 11.27 -2.45 -12.55
N TYR A 208 11.50 -2.90 -13.78
CA TYR A 208 11.59 -2.08 -14.97
C TYR A 208 10.36 -2.34 -15.85
N THR A 209 9.73 -1.28 -16.32
CA THR A 209 8.63 -1.33 -17.27
C THR A 209 8.89 -0.28 -18.35
N GLY A 210 8.95 -0.69 -19.60
CA GLY A 210 9.15 0.21 -20.74
C GLY A 210 9.26 -0.56 -22.04
N ASP A 211 8.68 0.00 -23.11
CA ASP A 211 8.79 -0.49 -24.48
C ASP A 211 8.78 0.70 -25.44
N THR A 212 9.45 0.57 -26.58
CA THR A 212 9.59 1.67 -27.55
C THR A 212 8.27 1.99 -28.26
N ASN A 213 7.44 1.01 -28.55
CA ASN A 213 6.33 1.15 -29.50
C ASN A 213 4.95 0.78 -28.92
N ASN A 214 4.90 0.02 -27.83
CA ASN A 214 3.67 -0.54 -27.28
C ASN A 214 3.53 -0.24 -25.77
N CYS A 215 2.34 -0.53 -25.23
CA CYS A 215 2.24 -0.69 -23.78
C CYS A 215 3.11 -1.88 -23.34
N SER A 216 3.74 -1.76 -22.17
CA SER A 216 4.58 -2.80 -21.60
C SER A 216 4.13 -3.16 -20.20
N ASN A 217 4.20 -4.45 -19.90
CA ASN A 217 3.94 -4.96 -18.57
C ASN A 217 5.28 -5.28 -17.91
N GLY A 218 5.48 -4.77 -16.70
CA GLY A 218 6.62 -5.07 -15.86
C GLY A 218 6.16 -5.24 -14.41
N GLY A 219 7.02 -5.79 -13.57
CA GLY A 219 6.62 -6.19 -12.23
C GLY A 219 7.39 -7.42 -11.78
N GLY A 220 6.93 -8.01 -10.69
CA GLY A 220 7.59 -9.15 -10.10
C GLY A 220 6.96 -9.59 -8.80
N MET A 221 7.50 -10.69 -8.28
CA MET A 221 7.12 -11.28 -7.02
C MET A 221 8.29 -11.23 -6.04
N ALA A 222 7.99 -10.97 -4.77
CA ALA A 222 8.96 -11.03 -3.69
C ALA A 222 8.38 -11.86 -2.53
N ILE A 223 9.22 -12.70 -1.93
CA ILE A 223 8.90 -13.44 -0.70
C ILE A 223 9.75 -12.81 0.40
N LEU A 224 9.10 -12.18 1.37
CA LEU A 224 9.75 -11.31 2.35
C LEU A 224 9.29 -11.64 3.75
N HIS A 225 10.24 -11.59 4.70
CA HIS A 225 9.88 -11.47 6.10
C HIS A 225 9.45 -10.03 6.39
N VAL A 226 8.31 -9.87 7.07
CA VAL A 226 7.73 -8.58 7.45
C VAL A 226 7.30 -8.68 8.91
N ASN A 227 7.66 -7.69 9.73
CA ASN A 227 7.21 -7.67 11.12
C ASN A 227 5.79 -7.11 11.22
N ALA A 228 5.07 -7.50 12.26
CA ALA A 228 3.83 -6.83 12.63
C ALA A 228 4.08 -5.32 12.81
N GLY A 229 3.27 -4.50 12.14
CA GLY A 229 3.36 -3.04 12.17
C GLY A 229 4.28 -2.43 11.10
N ASP A 230 5.07 -3.23 10.37
CA ASP A 230 5.90 -2.73 9.27
C ASP A 230 5.02 -2.39 8.05
N SER A 231 5.24 -1.23 7.45
CA SER A 231 4.63 -0.79 6.20
C SER A 231 5.32 -1.39 5.00
N VAL A 232 4.51 -1.93 4.09
CA VAL A 232 4.93 -2.40 2.77
C VAL A 232 4.20 -1.61 1.69
N TRP A 233 4.91 -1.03 0.74
CA TRP A 233 4.30 -0.24 -0.34
C TRP A 233 5.14 -0.26 -1.61
N VAL A 234 4.52 0.19 -2.70
CA VAL A 234 5.18 0.36 -4.00
C VAL A 234 5.40 1.85 -4.25
N ARG A 235 6.58 2.22 -4.73
CA ARG A 235 6.87 3.61 -5.13
C ARG A 235 7.63 3.68 -6.45
N VAL A 236 7.68 4.87 -7.02
CA VAL A 236 8.52 5.15 -8.19
C VAL A 236 9.97 5.33 -7.76
N ARG A 237 10.88 4.65 -8.45
CA ARG A 237 12.33 4.86 -8.36
C ARG A 237 12.77 5.95 -9.31
N SER A 238 12.37 5.83 -10.57
CA SER A 238 12.70 6.78 -11.63
C SER A 238 11.66 6.70 -12.73
N SER A 239 11.43 7.82 -13.40
CA SER A 239 10.67 7.93 -14.64
C SER A 239 11.39 8.91 -15.55
N ASP A 240 11.33 8.67 -16.87
CA ASP A 240 11.97 9.51 -17.89
C ASP A 240 11.02 10.54 -18.53
N GLY A 241 9.79 10.67 -18.04
CA GLY A 241 8.85 11.67 -18.56
C GLY A 241 7.39 11.25 -18.42
N ALA A 242 6.69 11.14 -19.56
CA ALA A 242 5.27 10.85 -19.57
C ALA A 242 5.01 9.43 -19.05
N ASN A 243 4.18 9.34 -18.01
CA ASN A 243 3.73 8.07 -17.47
C ASN A 243 2.22 8.00 -17.60
N ASN A 244 1.73 6.88 -18.09
CA ASN A 244 0.34 6.50 -18.02
C ASN A 244 0.29 5.07 -17.50
N VAL A 245 0.21 4.95 -16.17
CA VAL A 245 0.05 3.64 -15.53
C VAL A 245 -1.40 3.21 -15.70
N ALA A 246 -1.60 2.15 -16.47
CA ALA A 246 -2.92 1.68 -16.84
C ALA A 246 -3.62 0.99 -15.65
N TRP A 247 -4.95 0.94 -15.70
CA TRP A 247 -5.81 0.47 -14.61
C TRP A 247 -5.61 -1.03 -14.29
N GLU A 248 -5.09 -1.80 -15.25
CA GLU A 248 -4.71 -3.22 -15.12
C GLU A 248 -3.49 -3.43 -14.20
N SER A 249 -2.83 -2.35 -13.77
CA SER A 249 -1.76 -2.41 -12.78
C SER A 249 -2.31 -2.79 -11.41
N SER A 250 -1.59 -3.63 -10.68
CA SER A 250 -2.04 -4.17 -9.41
C SER A 250 -0.93 -4.43 -8.41
N PHE A 251 -1.33 -4.47 -7.14
CA PHE A 251 -0.51 -4.87 -6.02
C PHE A 251 -1.27 -5.89 -5.18
N ALA A 252 -0.64 -7.02 -4.93
CA ALA A 252 -1.21 -8.11 -4.16
C ALA A 252 -0.22 -8.60 -3.11
N GLY A 253 -0.75 -9.17 -2.03
CA GLY A 253 0.07 -9.94 -1.11
C GLY A 253 -0.73 -10.74 -0.11
N PHE A 254 -0.10 -11.75 0.47
CA PHE A 254 -0.73 -12.61 1.48
C PHE A 254 0.31 -13.20 2.43
N LEU A 255 -0.14 -13.57 3.63
CA LEU A 255 0.67 -14.29 4.60
C LEU A 255 0.86 -15.73 4.13
N LEU A 256 2.11 -16.15 3.93
CA LEU A 256 2.45 -17.54 3.61
C LEU A 256 2.45 -18.40 4.88
N TYR A 257 3.12 -17.93 5.93
CA TYR A 257 3.06 -18.51 7.27
C TYR A 257 3.50 -17.49 8.34
N PRO A 258 2.88 -17.51 9.53
CA PRO A 258 3.28 -16.67 10.64
C PRO A 258 4.67 -17.09 11.16
N GLN A 259 5.40 -16.14 11.71
CA GLN A 259 6.60 -16.42 12.49
C GLN A 259 6.21 -17.05 13.83
N GLN A 260 6.94 -18.08 14.24
CA GLN A 260 6.77 -18.75 15.53
C GLN A 260 7.33 -17.94 16.68
#